data_AF-A0A932R2A0-F1
#
_entry.id   AF-A0A932R2A0-F1
#
_cell.length_a   1.000
_cell.length_b   1.000
_cell.length_c   1.000
_cell.angle_alpha   90.00
_cell.angle_beta   90.00
_cell.angle_gamma   90.00
#
_symmetry.space_group_name_H-M   'P 1'
#
loop_
_entity.id
_entity.type
_entity.pdbx_description
1 polymer ?
#
loop_
_entity_poly.entity_id
_entity_poly.type
_entity_poly.pdbx_seq_one_letter_code
_entity_poly.pdbx_strand_id
1 'polypeptide(L)' 'MLSNPYKIVGAIGLTLITAGILIKDRKKEDLLYILGGLLLEIYSIYIKDTLFITLQIIFTISAIYDYTKSKNSARPK' A
#
# COMPACT_ATOMS: atom_id res chain seq x y z
N MET A 1 5.40 7.52 25.60
CA MET A 1 5.56 8.30 24.35
C MET A 1 5.26 7.49 23.07
N LEU A 2 4.81 6.22 23.14
CA LEU A 2 4.61 5.37 21.94
C LEU A 2 3.33 4.50 22.00
N SER A 3 2.21 5.03 22.48
CA SER A 3 1.00 4.24 22.72
C SER A 3 -0.21 4.84 22.00
N ASN A 4 -0.08 5.08 20.69
CA ASN A 4 -1.24 5.30 19.84
C ASN A 4 -1.24 4.21 18.75
N PRO A 5 -2.10 3.18 18.86
CA PRO A 5 -2.05 1.99 17.99
C PRO A 5 -2.11 2.35 16.50
N TYR A 6 -2.74 3.46 16.16
CA TYR A 6 -2.84 4.00 14.80
C TYR A 6 -1.48 4.39 14.19
N LYS A 7 -0.55 4.93 14.97
CA LYS A 7 0.80 5.26 14.45
C LYS A 7 1.59 4.00 14.10
N ILE A 8 1.38 2.92 14.84
CA ILE A 8 1.99 1.61 14.56
C ILE A 8 1.41 1.05 13.26
N VAL A 9 0.09 1.14 13.07
CA VAL A 9 -0.59 0.75 11.82
C VAL A 9 0.01 1.49 10.61
N GLY A 10 0.19 2.82 10.72
CA GLY A 10 0.83 3.62 9.67
C GLY A 10 2.29 3.19 9.41
N ALA A 11 3.08 2.96 10.46
CA ALA A 11 4.47 2.50 10.32
C ALA A 11 4.56 1.11 9.65
N ILE A 12 3.66 0.18 10.02
CA ILE A 12 3.59 -1.15 9.41
C ILE A 12 3.20 -1.03 7.94
N GLY A 13 2.19 -0.23 7.60
CA GLY A 13 1.76 -0.02 6.22
C GLY A 13 2.89 0.53 5.34
N LEU A 14 3.65 1.52 5.85
CA LEU A 14 4.78 2.11 5.14
C LEU A 14 5.90 1.09 4.91
N THR A 15 6.17 0.28 5.94
CA THR A 15 7.17 -0.79 5.87
C THR A 15 6.78 -1.85 4.84
N LEU A 16 5.50 -2.22 4.78
CA LEU A 16 4.98 -3.19 3.81
C LEU A 16 5.10 -2.67 2.37
N ILE A 17 4.72 -1.42 2.11
CA ILE A 17 4.89 -0.81 0.77
C ILE A 17 6.37 -0.79 0.40
N THR A 18 7.24 -0.36 1.32
CA THR A 18 8.69 -0.33 1.08
C THR A 18 9.24 -1.73 0.80
N ALA A 19 8.80 -2.75 1.54
CA ALA A 19 9.17 -4.14 1.29
C ALA A 19 8.67 -4.62 -0.08
N GLY A 20 7.46 -4.20 -0.50
CA GLY A 20 6.92 -4.47 -1.84
C GLY A 20 7.86 -3.98 -2.95
N ILE A 21 8.39 -2.76 -2.83
CA ILE A 21 9.35 -2.16 -3.78
C ILE A 21 10.62 -3.00 -3.93
N LEU A 22 11.10 -3.60 -2.83
CA LEU A 22 12.35 -4.36 -2.81
C LEU A 22 12.19 -5.80 -3.32
N ILE A 23 10.96 -6.33 -3.36
CA ILE A 23 10.72 -7.71 -3.77
C ILE A 23 10.67 -7.83 -5.29
N LYS A 24 11.37 -8.84 -5.83
CA LYS A 24 11.41 -9.07 -7.27
C LYS A 24 10.20 -9.85 -7.82
N ASP A 25 9.46 -10.52 -6.96
CA ASP A 25 8.28 -11.32 -7.29
C ASP A 25 7.04 -10.43 -7.41
N ARG A 26 6.48 -10.37 -8.63
CA ARG A 26 5.33 -9.50 -8.98
C ARG A 26 4.10 -9.76 -8.13
N LYS A 27 3.75 -11.01 -7.89
CA LYS A 27 2.54 -11.34 -7.12
C LYS A 27 2.67 -10.91 -5.66
N LYS A 28 3.89 -11.05 -5.11
CA LYS A 28 4.19 -10.65 -3.73
C LYS A 28 4.31 -9.13 -3.60
N GLU A 29 4.92 -8.47 -4.58
CA GLU A 29 5.00 -7.02 -4.72
C GLU A 29 3.58 -6.41 -4.68
N ASP A 30 2.68 -6.85 -5.57
CA ASP A 30 1.30 -6.38 -5.64
C ASP A 30 0.53 -6.64 -4.34
N LEU A 31 0.67 -7.84 -3.76
CA LEU A 31 0.00 -8.19 -2.51
C LEU A 31 0.47 -7.29 -1.35
N LEU A 32 1.76 -6.99 -1.27
CA LEU A 32 2.33 -6.08 -0.26
C LEU A 32 1.88 -4.63 -0.48
N TYR A 33 1.76 -4.19 -1.73
CA TYR A 33 1.20 -2.88 -2.05
C TYR A 33 -0.26 -2.76 -1.66
N ILE A 34 -1.08 -3.80 -1.88
CA ILE A 34 -2.50 -3.78 -1.48
C ILE A 34 -2.61 -3.79 0.04
N LEU A 35 -1.90 -4.68 0.73
CA LEU A 35 -1.96 -4.79 2.19
C LEU A 35 -1.40 -3.56 2.89
N GLY A 36 -0.21 -3.10 2.50
CA GLY A 36 0.39 -1.87 3.01
C GLY A 36 -0.44 -0.64 2.62
N GLY A 37 -1.02 -0.68 1.42
CA GLY A 37 -2.01 0.24 0.88
C GLY A 37 -3.16 0.53 1.85
N LEU A 38 -3.91 -0.53 2.16
CA LEU A 38 -5.06 -0.49 3.06
C LEU A 38 -4.68 -0.07 4.49
N LEU A 39 -3.55 -0.54 5.02
CA LEU A 39 -3.07 -0.15 6.36
C LEU A 39 -2.75 1.35 6.44
N LEU A 40 -2.08 1.91 5.43
CA LEU A 40 -1.82 3.34 5.34
C LEU A 40 -3.10 4.14 5.14
N GLU A 41 -4.07 3.60 4.39
CA GLU A 41 -5.36 4.26 4.16
C GLU A 41 -6.12 4.45 5.47
N ILE A 42 -6.19 3.39 6.28
CA ILE A 42 -6.78 3.43 7.63
C ILE A 42 -6.08 4.49 8.50
N TYR A 43 -4.75 4.54 8.45
CA TYR A 43 -3.98 5.57 9.17
C TYR A 43 -4.27 6.99 8.65
N SER A 44 -4.50 7.13 7.36
CA SER A 44 -4.70 8.43 6.70
C SER A 44 -6.09 8.99 6.96
N ILE A 45 -7.09 8.11 7.02
CA ILE A 45 -8.43 8.43 7.51
C ILE A 45 -8.37 8.87 8.97
N TYR A 46 -7.55 8.20 9.79
CA TYR A 46 -7.37 8.57 11.20
C TYR A 46 -6.77 9.97 11.38
N ILE A 47 -5.73 10.31 10.62
CA ILE A 47 -5.12 11.66 10.65
C ILE A 47 -5.95 12.71 9.87
N LYS A 48 -7.02 12.27 9.18
CA LYS A 48 -7.93 13.09 8.36
C LYS A 48 -7.22 13.86 7.24
N ASP A 49 -6.16 13.28 6.67
CA ASP A 49 -5.42 13.87 5.56
C ASP A 49 -6.07 13.50 4.22
N THR A 50 -6.83 14.43 3.67
CA THR A 50 -7.58 14.23 2.42
C THR A 50 -6.68 13.94 1.22
N LEU A 51 -5.50 14.55 1.13
CA LEU A 51 -4.58 14.32 0.02
C LEU A 51 -4.03 12.90 0.09
N PHE A 52 -3.60 12.49 1.27
CA PHE A 52 -3.03 11.16 1.45
C PHE A 52 -4.08 10.07 1.27
N ILE A 53 -5.31 10.25 1.80
CA ILE A 53 -6.42 9.31 1.56
C ILE A 53 -6.69 9.15 0.06
N THR A 54 -6.78 10.26 -0.67
CA THR A 54 -7.07 10.23 -2.11
C THR A 54 -5.97 9.49 -2.88
N LEU A 55 -4.71 9.80 -2.57
CA LEU A 55 -3.57 9.16 -3.19
C LEU A 55 -3.55 7.65 -2.88
N GLN A 56 -3.90 7.29 -1.65
CA GLN A 56 -3.94 5.90 -1.21
C GLN A 56 -5.04 5.10 -1.90
N ILE A 57 -6.23 5.68 -2.08
CA ILE A 57 -7.33 5.04 -2.84
C ILE A 57 -6.89 4.77 -4.28
N ILE A 58 -6.31 5.77 -4.96
CA ILE A 58 -5.85 5.62 -6.35
C ILE A 58 -4.74 4.58 -6.44
N PHE A 59 -3.79 4.60 -5.51
CA PHE A 59 -2.70 3.63 -5.43
C PHE A 59 -3.21 2.20 -5.21
N THR A 60 -4.08 2.00 -4.22
CA THR A 60 -4.65 0.69 -3.89
C THR A 60 -5.46 0.12 -5.05
N ILE A 61 -6.31 0.93 -5.70
CA ILE A 61 -7.06 0.50 -6.90
C ILE A 61 -6.11 0.10 -8.03
N SER A 62 -5.05 0.89 -8.25
CA SER A 62 -4.05 0.59 -9.27
C SER A 62 -3.33 -0.74 -8.99
N ALA A 63 -2.98 -1.01 -7.73
CA ALA A 63 -2.34 -2.26 -7.32
C ALA A 63 -3.29 -3.47 -7.45
N ILE A 64 -4.58 -3.32 -7.10
CA ILE A 64 -5.59 -4.37 -7.30
C ILE A 64 -5.78 -4.68 -8.79
N TYR A 65 -5.82 -3.64 -9.63
CA TYR A 65 -5.92 -3.79 -11.07
C TYR A 65 -4.71 -4.54 -11.64
N ASP A 66 -3.49 -4.17 -11.22
CA ASP A 66 -2.25 -4.84 -11.65
C ASP A 66 -2.25 -6.32 -11.21
N TYR A 67 -2.61 -6.59 -9.95
CA TYR A 67 -2.71 -7.94 -9.40
C TYR A 67 -3.68 -8.82 -10.20
N THR A 68 -4.86 -8.27 -10.55
CA THR A 68 -5.89 -9.00 -11.30
C THR A 68 -5.54 -9.15 -12.79
N LYS A 69 -4.83 -8.15 -13.36
CA LYS A 69 -4.39 -8.12 -14.76
C LYS A 69 -3.05 -8.82 -15.00
N SER A 70 -2.40 -9.35 -13.96
CA SER A 70 -1.11 -10.06 -13.97
C SER A 70 -1.14 -11.42 -14.71
N LYS A 71 -1.78 -11.44 -15.88
CA LYS A 71 -1.55 -12.36 -17.01
C LYS A 71 -0.84 -11.65 -18.19
N ASN A 72 -0.71 -10.32 -18.19
CA ASN A 72 0.05 -9.57 -19.21
C ASN A 72 1.07 -8.61 -18.57
N SER A 73 2.34 -9.03 -18.59
CA SER A 73 3.55 -8.33 -18.15
C SER A 73 3.79 -6.98 -18.87
N ALA A 74 3.06 -5.92 -18.51
CA ALA A 74 3.19 -4.61 -19.17
C ALA A 74 3.70 -3.47 -18.27
N ARG A 75 4.47 -3.79 -17.23
CA ARG A 75 5.33 -2.80 -16.55
C ARG A 75 6.80 -3.18 -16.76
N PRO A 76 7.58 -2.46 -17.61
CA PRO A 76 9.03 -2.61 -17.59
C PRO A 76 9.53 -2.33 -16.18
N LYS A 77 10.45 -3.17 -15.69
CA LYS A 77 11.10 -3.00 -14.39
C LYS A 77 12.27 -2.05 -14.52
#